data_AF-A0A368SZB6-F1
#
_entry.id   AF-A0A368SZB6-F1
#
_cell.length_a   1.000
_cell.length_b   1.000
_cell.length_c   1.000
_cell.angle_alpha   90.00
_cell.angle_beta   90.00
_cell.angle_gamma   90.00
#
_symmetry.space_group_name_H-M   'P 1'
#
loop_
_entity.id
_entity.type
_entity.pdbx_description
1 polymer ?
#
loop_
_entity_poly.entity_id
_entity_poly.type
_entity_poly.pdbx_seq_one_letter_code
_entity_poly.pdbx_strand_id
1 'polypeptide(L)'
;MPSMATAVLRRAVCATLTAPVLACAVPGAAAAESAFRHTFTRTGPHGSELHVVEAVAGPDGTRFITTIHHVGPDGVRTKRIRSQAR
;
A
#
# COMPACT_ATOMS: atom_id res chain seq x y z
N MET A 1 -54.78 -19.16 -14.52
CA MET A 1 -54.42 -17.85 -13.91
C MET A 1 -53.53 -18.11 -12.71
N PRO A 2 -52.20 -17.94 -12.80
CA PRO A 2 -51.34 -18.12 -11.63
C PRO A 2 -51.65 -17.02 -10.62
N SER A 3 -51.94 -17.40 -9.38
CA SER A 3 -52.39 -16.50 -8.33
C SER A 3 -51.30 -15.48 -7.98
N MET A 4 -51.72 -14.24 -7.68
CA MET A 4 -50.82 -13.14 -7.27
C MET A 4 -49.88 -13.54 -6.11
N ALA A 5 -50.24 -14.53 -5.29
CA ALA A 5 -49.44 -15.05 -4.19
C ALA A 5 -48.09 -15.64 -4.63
N THR A 6 -48.04 -16.34 -5.78
CA THR A 6 -46.81 -16.96 -6.29
C THR A 6 -45.77 -15.95 -6.80
N ALA A 7 -46.20 -14.76 -7.22
CA ALA A 7 -45.30 -13.71 -7.71
C ALA A 7 -44.60 -12.96 -6.55
N VAL A 8 -45.31 -12.79 -5.43
CA VAL A 8 -44.77 -12.11 -4.24
C VAL A 8 -43.74 -12.99 -3.51
N LEU A 9 -44.00 -14.31 -3.41
CA LEU A 9 -43.07 -15.24 -2.78
C LEU A 9 -41.72 -15.31 -3.52
N ARG A 10 -41.72 -15.31 -4.87
CA ARG A 10 -40.47 -15.34 -5.67
C ARG A 10 -39.62 -14.08 -5.50
N ARG A 11 -40.24 -12.91 -5.32
CA ARG A 11 -39.50 -11.65 -5.09
C ARG A 11 -38.88 -11.59 -3.69
N ALA A 12 -39.55 -12.15 -2.68
CA ALA A 12 -39.01 -12.20 -1.31
C ALA A 12 -37.80 -13.14 -1.19
N VAL A 13 -37.78 -14.25 -1.94
CA VAL A 13 -36.66 -15.21 -1.93
C VAL A 13 -35.41 -14.65 -2.64
N CYS A 14 -35.56 -13.89 -3.73
CA CYS A 14 -34.41 -13.25 -4.37
C CYS A 14 -33.79 -12.12 -3.52
N ALA A 15 -34.60 -11.36 -2.77
CA ALA A 15 -34.12 -10.25 -1.95
C ALA A 15 -33.38 -10.71 -0.67
N THR A 16 -33.75 -11.86 -0.13
CA THR A 16 -33.12 -12.42 1.09
C THR A 16 -31.82 -13.18 0.81
N LEU A 17 -31.63 -13.67 -0.42
CA LEU A 17 -30.39 -14.35 -0.84
C LEU A 17 -29.30 -13.39 -1.38
N THR A 18 -29.66 -12.18 -1.82
CA THR A 18 -28.69 -11.21 -2.36
C THR A 18 -28.09 -10.29 -1.30
N ALA A 19 -28.79 -10.04 -0.19
CA ALA A 19 -28.30 -9.21 0.90
C ALA A 19 -27.06 -9.75 1.64
N PRO A 20 -26.95 -11.06 1.99
CA PRO A 20 -25.77 -11.56 2.70
C PRO A 20 -24.54 -11.71 1.78
N VAL A 21 -24.73 -11.89 0.48
CA VAL A 21 -23.62 -12.06 -0.48
C VAL A 21 -22.88 -10.73 -0.71
N LEU A 22 -23.57 -9.58 -0.68
CA LEU A 22 -22.91 -8.27 -0.73
C LEU A 22 -22.26 -7.88 0.60
N ALA A 23 -22.76 -8.35 1.75
CA ALA A 23 -22.15 -8.10 3.06
C ALA A 23 -20.86 -8.89 3.29
N CYS A 24 -20.71 -10.08 2.68
CA CYS A 24 -19.48 -10.87 2.76
C CYS A 24 -18.38 -10.41 1.79
N ALA A 25 -18.65 -9.50 0.86
CA ALA A 25 -17.68 -9.09 -0.15
C ALA A 25 -16.80 -7.89 0.25
N VAL A 26 -17.08 -7.19 1.36
CA VAL A 26 -16.36 -5.94 1.69
C VAL A 26 -16.12 -5.79 3.19
N PRO A 27 -15.17 -6.57 3.74
CA PRO A 27 -14.11 -5.89 4.48
C PRO A 27 -12.74 -6.42 4.04
N GLY A 28 -12.60 -6.68 2.73
CA GLY A 28 -11.34 -6.99 2.07
C GLY A 28 -10.66 -5.78 1.45
N ALA A 29 -11.08 -4.55 1.78
CA ALA A 29 -10.25 -3.36 1.57
C ALA A 29 -9.10 -3.44 2.59
N ALA A 30 -8.23 -4.42 2.38
CA ALA A 30 -6.93 -4.53 2.99
C ALA A 30 -6.31 -3.15 2.92
N ALA A 31 -5.86 -2.63 4.07
CA ALA A 31 -5.03 -1.46 4.14
C ALA A 31 -3.83 -1.71 3.21
N ALA A 32 -3.94 -1.25 1.96
CA ALA A 32 -2.92 -1.47 0.97
C ALA A 32 -1.69 -0.72 1.49
N GLU A 33 -0.66 -1.46 1.86
CA GLU A 33 0.61 -0.87 2.23
C GLU A 33 1.05 -0.01 1.05
N SER A 34 1.07 1.31 1.25
CA SER A 34 1.52 2.23 0.20
C SER A 34 3.03 2.37 0.33
N ALA A 35 3.72 1.97 -0.74
CA ALA A 35 5.16 2.08 -0.83
C ALA A 35 5.53 3.25 -1.73
N PHE A 36 6.41 4.12 -1.24
CA PHE A 36 7.05 5.18 -2.00
C PHE A 36 8.53 4.88 -2.07
N ARG A 37 9.11 4.99 -3.28
CA ARG A 37 10.55 4.95 -3.48
C ARG A 37 10.99 6.11 -4.34
N HIS A 38 11.90 6.90 -3.82
CA HIS A 38 12.55 7.98 -4.55
C HIS A 38 14.05 7.74 -4.60
N THR A 39 14.63 7.98 -5.77
CA THR A 39 16.06 7.81 -5.99
C THR A 39 16.60 9.06 -6.66
N PHE A 40 17.66 9.64 -6.11
CA PHE A 40 18.35 10.75 -6.74
C PHE A 40 19.85 10.62 -6.55
N THR A 41 20.59 11.20 -7.50
CA THR A 41 22.05 11.15 -7.53
C THR A 41 22.59 12.57 -7.43
N ARG A 42 23.66 12.75 -6.67
CA ARG A 42 24.42 14.00 -6.59
C ARG A 42 25.86 13.71 -6.94
N THR A 43 26.39 14.38 -7.96
CA THR A 43 27.79 14.23 -8.41
C THR A 43 28.55 15.53 -8.21
N GLY A 44 29.81 15.43 -7.79
CA GLY A 44 30.69 16.57 -7.57
C GLY A 44 32.17 16.20 -7.58
N PRO A 45 33.06 17.18 -7.36
CA PRO A 45 34.52 16.98 -7.44
C PRO A 45 35.08 16.00 -6.40
N HIS A 46 34.33 15.70 -5.33
CA HIS A 46 34.72 14.76 -4.28
C HIS A 46 34.03 13.39 -4.39
N GLY A 47 33.33 13.12 -5.49
CA GLY A 47 32.67 11.85 -5.72
C GLY A 47 31.19 11.97 -6.11
N SER A 48 30.50 10.84 -6.06
CA SER A 48 29.09 10.70 -6.38
C SER A 48 28.34 10.08 -5.21
N GLU A 49 27.15 10.58 -4.95
CA GLU A 49 26.21 10.05 -3.96
C GLU A 49 24.93 9.58 -4.64
N LEU A 50 24.50 8.36 -4.32
CA LEU A 50 23.18 7.84 -4.66
C LEU A 50 22.34 7.79 -3.38
N HIS A 51 21.24 8.53 -3.35
CA HIS A 51 20.28 8.54 -2.27
C HIS A 51 19.04 7.75 -2.69
N VAL A 52 18.72 6.71 -1.93
CA VAL A 52 17.50 5.91 -2.09
C VAL A 52 16.65 6.10 -0.85
N VAL A 53 15.50 6.76 -0.99
CA VAL A 53 14.52 6.97 0.07
C VAL A 53 13.33 6.06 -0.19
N GLU A 54 13.03 5.19 0.77
CA GLU A 54 11.89 4.30 0.76
C GLU A 54 10.97 4.66 1.92
N ALA A 55 9.67 4.77 1.67
CA ALA A 55 8.66 4.92 2.71
C ALA A 55 7.59 3.84 2.53
N VAL A 56 7.22 3.18 3.63
CA VAL A 56 6.16 2.17 3.64
C VAL A 56 5.14 2.60 4.70
N ALA A 57 3.93 2.96 4.26
CA ALA A 57 2.83 3.23 5.15
C ALA A 57 2.10 1.91 5.48
N GLY A 58 1.92 1.65 6.77
CA GLY A 58 1.17 0.52 7.27
C GLY A 58 0.25 0.93 8.43
N PRO A 59 -0.46 -0.04 9.03
CA PRO A 59 -1.38 0.23 10.14
C PRO A 59 -0.70 0.86 11.37
N ASP A 60 0.61 0.65 11.55
CA ASP A 60 1.40 1.18 12.68
C ASP A 60 2.12 2.51 12.35
N GLY A 61 1.71 3.20 11.29
CA GLY A 61 2.35 4.42 10.78
C GLY A 61 3.29 4.19 9.61
N THR A 62 4.09 5.21 9.27
CA THR A 62 4.97 5.20 8.10
C THR A 62 6.42 4.94 8.49
N ARG A 63 7.03 3.92 7.90
CA ARG A 63 8.46 3.59 8.09
C ARG A 63 9.26 4.16 6.94
N PHE A 64 10.37 4.83 7.24
CA PHE A 64 11.28 5.40 6.25
C PHE A 64 12.64 4.71 6.31
N ILE A 65 13.20 4.39 5.15
CA ILE A 65 14.54 3.87 4.99
C ILE A 65 15.26 4.74 3.98
N THR A 66 16.31 5.43 4.41
CA THR A 66 17.20 6.17 3.51
C THR A 66 18.53 5.45 3.41
N THR A 67 18.92 5.05 2.21
CA THR A 67 20.24 4.47 1.93
C THR A 67 21.02 5.45 1.07
N ILE A 68 22.22 5.81 1.52
CA ILE A 68 23.13 6.73 0.83
C ILE A 68 24.37 5.94 0.47
N HIS A 69 24.64 5.78 -0.82
CA HIS A 69 25.89 5.21 -1.32
C HIS A 69 26.77 6.36 -1.79
N HIS A 70 27.94 6.51 -1.16
CA HIS A 70 28.96 7.47 -1.57
C HIS A 70 30.10 6.73 -2.26
N VAL A 71 30.52 7.23 -3.42
CA VAL A 71 31.66 6.75 -4.19
C VAL A 71 32.57 7.93 -4.45
N GLY A 72 33.75 7.96 -3.82
CA GLY A 72 34.70 9.06 -3.96
C GLY A 72 36.15 8.60 -3.93
N PRO A 73 37.11 9.55 -3.93
CA PRO A 73 38.54 9.25 -3.91
C PRO A 73 38.96 8.48 -2.66
N ASP A 74 38.24 8.68 -1.54
CA ASP A 74 38.45 7.96 -0.28
C ASP A 74 37.77 6.57 -0.24
N GLY A 75 37.24 6.11 -1.38
CA GLY A 75 36.58 4.82 -1.55
C GLY A 75 35.05 4.87 -1.50
N VAL A 76 34.46 3.69 -1.29
CA VAL A 76 33.01 3.48 -1.30
C VAL A 76 32.50 3.37 0.14
N ARG A 77 31.45 4.13 0.46
CA ARG A 77 30.79 4.10 1.78
C ARG A 77 29.30 4.00 1.60
N THR A 78 28.64 3.28 2.51
CA THR A 78 27.17 3.19 2.53
C THR A 78 26.66 3.57 3.91
N LYS A 79 25.68 4.47 3.97
CA LYS A 79 24.97 4.87 5.18
C LYS A 79 23.50 4.48 5.04
N ARG A 80 22.96 3.77 6.02
CA ARG A 80 21.53 3.43 6.08
C ARG A 80 20.91 4.09 7.31
N ILE A 81 19.85 4.86 7.11
CA ILE A 81 19.08 5.56 8.13
C ILE A 81 17.68 4.97 8.15
N ARG A 82 17.16 4.66 9.33
CA ARG A 82 15.79 4.18 9.53
C ARG A 82 15.07 5.13 10.46
N SER A 83 13.86 5.52 10.11
CA SER A 83 12.99 6.31 10.98
C SER A 83 11.54 5.85 10.83
N GLN A 84 10.69 6.24 11.77
CA GLN A 84 9.26 5.92 11.78
C GLN A 84 8.47 7.17 12.18
N ALA A 85 7.41 7.47 11.44
CA ALA A 85 6.37 8.40 11.84
C ALA A 85 5.18 7.60 12.37
N ARG A 86 4.69 7.93 13.56
CA ARG A 86 3.52 7.33 14.20
C ARG A 86 2.43 8.38 14.33
#